data_AF-A0AAU2VVR9-F1
#
_entry.id   AF-A0AAU2VVR9-F1
#
_cell.length_a   1.000
_cell.length_b   1.000
_cell.length_c   1.000
_cell.angle_alpha   90.00
_cell.angle_beta   90.00
_cell.angle_gamma   90.00
#
_symmetry.space_group_name_H-M   'P 1'
#
loop_
_entity.id
_entity.type
_entity.pdbx_description
1 polymer ?
#
loop_
_entity_poly.entity_id
_entity_poly.type
_entity_poly.pdbx_seq_one_letter_code
_entity_poly.pdbx_strand_id
1 'polypeptide(L)'
;MSIDIEWARAELASFLKLTELYSPPDPPGVLVISSSLANRGGDREIVASAQVVEKILDRVLPRWRTEVPDDRNKSVNRWCQHREAAQRADAVLLRDAEVRERLGDDAPQLSAAAMHRWVWDGARALWRSGHFREAVTAAARKVNAETQNKVARRDVSETALFQSVFSKDAAKPGQPRLRLMADDGSDTFRSVHRGAMSFAEGCFAGIRNPNSHEDGLPELPEYEALEQLAAFSVLARWVDSAALDAP
;
A
#
# COMPACT_ATOMS: atom_id res chain seq x y z
N MET A 1 2.11 8.41 -2.70
CA MET A 1 2.21 9.74 -2.05
C MET A 1 3.31 9.63 -1.00
N SER A 2 4.42 10.35 -1.17
CA SER A 2 5.52 10.37 -0.21
C SER A 2 5.08 11.13 1.05
N ILE A 3 5.60 10.73 2.21
CA ILE A 3 5.41 11.49 3.44
C ILE A 3 6.26 12.76 3.38
N ASP A 4 5.73 13.88 3.87
CA ASP A 4 6.53 15.08 4.12
C ASP A 4 7.34 14.85 5.40
N ILE A 5 8.65 14.64 5.24
CA ILE A 5 9.56 14.26 6.33
C ILE A 5 9.74 15.42 7.31
N GLU A 6 9.87 16.66 6.83
CA GLU A 6 10.08 17.82 7.70
C GLU A 6 8.85 18.07 8.57
N TRP A 7 7.67 18.04 7.97
CA TRP A 7 6.41 18.16 8.70
C TRP A 7 6.24 17.03 9.73
N ALA A 8 6.43 15.77 9.32
CA ALA A 8 6.23 14.64 10.21
C ALA A 8 7.16 14.67 11.42
N ARG A 9 8.43 15.03 11.22
CA ARG A 9 9.40 15.18 12.31
C ARG A 9 9.06 16.35 13.24
N ALA A 10 8.55 17.46 12.71
CA ALA A 10 8.09 18.58 13.53
C ALA A 10 6.92 18.19 14.46
N GLU A 11 5.96 17.42 13.96
CA GLU A 11 4.83 16.89 14.76
C GLU A 11 5.32 15.94 15.87
N LEU A 12 6.24 15.01 15.54
CA LEU A 12 6.83 14.11 16.52
C LEU A 12 7.60 14.87 17.62
N ALA A 13 8.39 15.88 17.23
CA ALA A 13 9.14 16.71 18.17
C ALA A 13 8.21 17.52 19.09
N SER A 14 7.12 18.07 18.56
CA SER A 14 6.10 18.79 19.34
C SER A 14 5.46 17.88 20.39
N PHE A 15 5.05 16.67 19.99
CA PHE A 15 4.49 15.68 20.91
C PHE A 15 5.47 15.27 22.01
N LEU A 16 6.75 15.03 21.67
CA LEU A 16 7.79 14.69 22.62
C LEU A 16 8.04 15.80 23.65
N LYS A 17 7.89 17.06 23.25
CA LYS A 17 7.96 18.22 24.17
C LYS A 17 6.75 18.30 25.10
N LEU A 18 5.54 18.10 24.57
CA LEU A 18 4.31 18.12 25.36
C LEU A 18 4.28 17.00 26.41
N THR A 19 4.81 15.83 26.06
CA THR A 19 4.84 14.64 26.92
C THR A 19 6.12 14.51 27.75
N GLU A 20 7.00 15.52 27.72
CA GLU A 20 8.19 15.52 28.57
C GLU A 20 7.75 15.50 30.04
N LEU A 21 8.34 14.58 30.79
CA LEU A 21 8.03 14.37 32.19
C LEU A 21 8.85 15.31 33.06
N TYR A 22 8.19 16.05 33.94
CA TYR A 22 8.85 16.91 34.92
C TYR A 22 8.21 16.73 36.30
N SER A 23 8.99 17.04 37.35
CA SER A 23 8.47 17.11 38.72
C SER A 23 7.94 18.53 38.95
N PRO A 24 6.63 18.72 39.18
CA PRO A 24 6.10 20.04 39.50
C PRO A 24 6.68 20.55 40.81
N PRO A 25 6.93 21.87 40.94
CA PRO A 25 7.42 22.44 42.17
C PRO A 25 6.38 22.27 43.28
N ASP A 26 6.89 22.02 44.48
CA ASP A 26 6.09 21.90 45.69
C ASP A 26 5.26 23.18 45.95
N PRO A 27 4.00 23.07 46.39
CA PRO A 27 3.23 24.21 46.85
C PRO A 27 3.96 24.95 47.99
N PRO A 28 3.83 26.28 48.11
CA PRO A 28 4.50 27.04 49.17
C PRO A 28 4.18 26.48 50.56
N GLY A 29 5.21 26.04 51.28
CA GLY A 29 5.09 25.52 52.65
C GLY A 29 4.72 24.04 52.78
N VAL A 30 4.65 23.27 51.68
CA VAL A 30 4.33 21.84 51.70
C VAL A 30 5.44 21.04 51.00
N LEU A 31 6.13 20.14 51.71
CA LEU A 31 7.04 19.19 51.08
C LEU A 31 6.22 17.98 50.58
N VAL A 32 6.10 17.82 49.27
CA VAL A 32 5.41 16.65 48.69
C VAL A 32 6.45 15.62 48.27
N ILE A 33 6.62 14.58 49.07
CA ILE A 33 7.44 13.42 48.71
C ILE A 33 6.62 12.52 47.78
N SER A 34 6.51 12.91 46.50
CA SER A 34 5.90 12.08 45.45
C SER A 34 6.90 11.83 44.32
N SER A 35 6.86 10.62 43.77
CA SER A 35 7.54 10.28 42.52
C SER A 35 6.67 10.55 41.29
N SER A 36 5.52 11.20 41.44
CA SER A 36 4.57 11.43 40.35
C SER A 36 5.08 12.51 39.41
N LEU A 37 5.39 12.10 38.19
CA LEU A 37 5.81 13.00 37.12
C LEU A 37 4.59 13.52 36.35
N ALA A 38 4.58 14.82 36.05
CA ALA A 38 3.56 15.44 35.21
C ALA A 38 4.09 15.64 33.79
N ASN A 39 3.20 15.62 32.80
CA ASN A 39 3.52 16.05 31.44
C ASN A 39 3.63 17.58 31.39
N ARG A 40 4.57 18.12 30.59
CA ARG A 40 4.70 19.57 30.38
C ARG A 40 3.46 20.21 29.73
N GLY A 41 2.83 19.52 28.79
CA GLY A 41 1.67 19.99 28.04
C GLY A 41 0.35 19.74 28.76
N GLY A 42 -0.69 20.51 28.41
CA GLY A 42 -2.05 20.25 28.89
C GLY A 42 -2.60 18.95 28.28
N ASP A 43 -3.46 18.23 29.02
CA ASP A 43 -3.97 16.93 28.56
C ASP A 43 -4.70 17.03 27.20
N ARG A 44 -5.45 18.12 26.98
CA ARG A 44 -6.14 18.38 25.70
C ARG A 44 -5.18 18.55 24.53
N GLU A 45 -4.07 19.24 24.74
CA GLU A 45 -3.05 19.49 23.71
C GLU A 45 -2.32 18.20 23.36
N ILE A 46 -2.00 17.39 24.38
CA ILE A 46 -1.36 16.10 24.18
C ILE A 46 -2.27 15.15 23.40
N VAL A 47 -3.56 15.07 23.76
CA VAL A 47 -4.53 14.21 23.04
C VAL A 47 -4.69 14.66 21.58
N ALA A 48 -4.77 15.96 21.32
CA ALA A 48 -4.85 16.48 19.95
C ALA A 48 -3.60 16.15 19.14
N SER A 49 -2.41 16.32 19.73
CA SER A 49 -1.13 15.98 19.09
C SER A 49 -1.00 14.46 18.88
N ALA A 50 -1.43 13.64 19.84
CA ALA A 50 -1.40 12.19 19.75
C ALA A 50 -2.16 11.66 18.52
N GLN A 51 -3.33 12.24 18.20
CA GLN A 51 -4.10 11.83 17.02
C GLN A 51 -3.31 11.95 15.71
N VAL A 52 -2.51 13.00 15.56
CA VAL A 52 -1.67 13.23 14.38
C VAL A 52 -0.46 12.27 14.41
N VAL A 53 0.20 12.18 15.56
CA VAL A 53 1.33 11.28 15.78
C VAL A 53 0.97 9.83 15.48
N GLU A 54 -0.19 9.35 15.91
CA GLU A 54 -0.63 7.98 15.64
C GLU A 54 -0.78 7.71 14.13
N LYS A 55 -1.20 8.69 13.32
CA LYS A 55 -1.24 8.54 11.85
C LYS A 55 0.15 8.47 11.24
N ILE A 56 1.10 9.24 11.77
CA ILE A 56 2.50 9.18 11.37
C ILE A 56 3.10 7.83 11.76
N LEU A 57 2.90 7.39 13.00
CA LEU A 57 3.38 6.09 13.50
C LEU A 57 2.78 4.92 12.72
N ASP A 58 1.48 4.91 12.43
CA ASP A 58 0.85 3.86 11.61
C ASP A 58 1.46 3.77 10.20
N ARG A 59 2.05 4.86 9.71
CA ARG A 59 2.66 4.94 8.39
C ARG A 59 4.16 4.59 8.40
N VAL A 60 4.89 4.99 9.44
CA VAL A 60 6.36 4.83 9.57
C VAL A 60 6.73 3.54 10.30
N LEU A 61 5.98 3.18 11.33
CA LEU A 61 6.16 1.99 12.15
C LEU A 61 4.82 1.22 12.30
N PRO A 62 4.31 0.54 11.26
CA PRO A 62 2.94 -0.01 11.26
C PRO A 62 2.60 -0.95 12.43
N ARG A 63 3.61 -1.57 13.04
CA ARG A 63 3.48 -2.51 14.17
C ARG A 63 3.87 -1.90 15.53
N TRP A 64 3.99 -0.58 15.63
CA TRP A 64 4.44 0.08 16.86
C TRP A 64 3.60 -0.28 18.10
N ARG A 65 2.28 -0.50 17.95
CA ARG A 65 1.38 -0.87 19.06
C ARG A 65 1.71 -2.22 19.70
N THR A 66 2.36 -3.11 18.96
CA THR A 66 2.74 -4.46 19.42
C THR A 66 4.24 -4.61 19.65
N GLU A 67 5.07 -3.87 18.91
CA GLU A 67 6.54 -3.98 18.97
C GLU A 67 7.19 -3.00 19.95
N VAL A 68 6.49 -1.93 20.34
CA VAL A 68 6.96 -0.99 21.36
C VAL A 68 6.33 -1.37 22.70
N PRO A 69 7.15 -1.60 23.76
CA PRO A 69 6.65 -1.96 25.08
C PRO A 69 5.66 -0.94 25.66
N ASP A 70 4.62 -1.42 26.34
CA ASP A 70 3.58 -0.61 26.99
C ASP A 70 3.57 -0.75 28.52
N ASP A 71 4.51 -1.50 29.09
CA ASP A 71 4.64 -1.82 30.52
C ASP A 71 4.73 -0.55 31.39
N ARG A 72 5.37 0.49 30.84
CA ARG A 72 5.55 1.79 31.50
C ARG A 72 4.33 2.69 31.44
N ASN A 73 3.31 2.36 30.62
CA ASN A 73 2.12 3.20 30.48
C ASN A 73 1.32 3.30 31.77
N LYS A 74 1.27 2.21 32.55
CA LYS A 74 0.51 2.15 33.81
C LYS A 74 1.33 2.58 35.02
N SER A 75 2.65 2.35 34.99
CA SER A 75 3.54 2.58 36.14
C SER A 75 4.20 3.95 36.16
N VAL A 76 4.41 4.57 35.00
CA VAL A 76 5.11 5.86 34.87
C VAL A 76 4.20 6.94 34.29
N ASN A 77 3.73 6.74 33.06
CA ASN A 77 2.88 7.72 32.37
C ASN A 77 2.22 7.06 31.16
N ARG A 78 0.92 7.34 30.92
CA ARG A 78 0.15 6.72 29.82
C ARG A 78 0.77 6.87 28.42
N TRP A 79 1.62 7.87 28.22
CA TRP A 79 2.26 8.19 26.93
C TRP A 79 3.65 7.57 26.75
N CYS A 80 4.13 6.72 27.66
CA CYS A 80 5.46 6.12 27.55
C CYS A 80 5.67 5.36 26.24
N GLN A 81 4.71 4.51 25.85
CA GLN A 81 4.75 3.78 24.59
C GLN A 81 4.78 4.72 23.39
N HIS A 82 3.87 5.72 23.36
CA HIS A 82 3.83 6.72 22.29
C HIS A 82 5.13 7.52 22.17
N ARG A 83 5.76 7.86 23.30
CA ARG A 83 7.05 8.57 23.32
C ARG A 83 8.16 7.73 22.71
N GLU A 84 8.28 6.46 23.12
CA GLU A 84 9.29 5.57 22.56
C GLU A 84 9.04 5.32 21.06
N ALA A 85 7.79 5.09 20.67
CA ALA A 85 7.40 4.95 19.28
C ALA A 85 7.74 6.21 18.46
N ALA A 86 7.46 7.40 18.99
CA ALA A 86 7.78 8.68 18.35
C ALA A 86 9.31 8.88 18.18
N GLN A 87 10.11 8.51 19.19
CA GLN A 87 11.57 8.57 19.10
C GLN A 87 12.12 7.61 18.04
N ARG A 88 11.61 6.37 18.00
CA ARG A 88 11.98 5.39 16.96
C ARG A 88 11.59 5.88 15.57
N ALA A 89 10.39 6.44 15.42
CA ALA A 89 9.90 6.98 14.15
C ALA A 89 10.72 8.18 13.67
N ASP A 90 11.12 9.09 14.56
CA ASP A 90 12.01 10.21 14.20
C ASP A 90 13.38 9.71 13.71
N ALA A 91 13.95 8.69 14.38
CA ALA A 91 15.22 8.09 13.96
C ALA A 91 15.12 7.43 12.58
N VAL A 92 14.01 6.72 12.30
CA VAL A 92 13.73 6.19 10.96
C VAL A 92 13.66 7.35 9.96
N LEU A 93 12.82 8.35 10.18
CA LEU A 93 12.64 9.47 9.24
C LEU A 93 13.93 10.26 8.97
N LEU A 94 14.81 10.41 9.97
CA LEU A 94 16.07 11.13 9.83
C LEU A 94 17.14 10.31 9.10
N ARG A 95 17.20 9.00 9.34
CA ARG A 95 18.35 8.15 8.95
C ARG A 95 18.00 7.05 7.95
N ASP A 96 16.77 6.97 7.46
CA ASP A 96 16.30 5.90 6.57
C ASP A 96 17.22 5.73 5.35
N ALA A 97 17.55 6.83 4.66
CA ALA A 97 18.45 6.81 3.51
C ALA A 97 19.86 6.32 3.87
N GLU A 98 20.46 6.87 4.94
CA GLU A 98 21.78 6.47 5.44
C GLU A 98 21.80 4.97 5.80
N VAL A 99 20.80 4.51 6.54
CA VAL A 99 20.71 3.13 7.02
C VAL A 99 20.56 2.16 5.85
N ARG A 100 19.70 2.46 4.86
CA ARG A 100 19.54 1.62 3.67
C ARG A 100 20.81 1.53 2.84
N GLU A 101 21.46 2.67 2.60
CA GLU A 101 22.73 2.70 1.87
C GLU A 101 23.78 1.82 2.58
N ARG A 102 23.92 1.97 3.90
CA ARG A 102 24.91 1.22 4.69
C ARG A 102 24.58 -0.25 4.85
N LEU A 103 23.31 -0.63 4.79
CA LEU A 103 22.85 -2.02 4.83
C LEU A 103 22.82 -2.68 3.44
N GLY A 104 23.13 -1.95 2.36
CA GLY A 104 23.17 -2.48 1.00
C GLY A 104 21.79 -2.63 0.34
N ASP A 105 20.79 -1.90 0.84
CA ASP A 105 19.37 -2.00 0.45
C ASP A 105 18.91 -0.76 -0.35
N ASP A 106 19.83 -0.14 -1.10
CA ASP A 106 19.60 1.07 -1.93
C ASP A 106 18.89 0.75 -3.26
N ALA A 107 18.06 -0.29 -3.30
CA ALA A 107 17.25 -0.62 -4.45
C ALA A 107 16.01 0.28 -4.52
N PRO A 108 15.54 0.66 -5.72
CA PRO A 108 14.28 1.39 -5.87
C PRO A 108 13.12 0.55 -5.34
N GLN A 109 12.33 1.11 -4.42
CA GLN A 109 11.16 0.43 -3.86
C GLN A 109 9.91 0.64 -4.72
N LEU A 110 9.22 -0.46 -5.04
CA LEU A 110 7.91 -0.39 -5.68
C LEU A 110 6.82 -0.21 -4.62
N SER A 111 6.29 1.01 -4.51
CA SER A 111 5.13 1.25 -3.65
C SER A 111 3.86 0.66 -4.27
N ALA A 112 3.16 -0.22 -3.54
CA ALA A 112 1.86 -0.74 -3.97
C ALA A 112 0.84 0.39 -4.25
N ALA A 113 0.93 1.51 -3.53
CA ALA A 113 0.09 2.68 -3.76
C ALA A 113 0.40 3.43 -5.07
N ALA A 114 1.52 3.14 -5.74
CA ALA A 114 1.86 3.66 -7.06
C ALA A 114 1.44 2.72 -8.21
N MET A 115 0.90 1.54 -7.88
CA MET A 115 0.32 0.63 -8.87
C MET A 115 -0.95 1.22 -9.50
N HIS A 116 -1.39 0.61 -10.60
CA HIS A 116 -2.60 1.03 -11.29
C HIS A 116 -3.80 1.05 -10.33
N ARG A 117 -4.64 2.10 -10.41
CA ARG A 117 -5.79 2.31 -9.51
C ARG A 117 -6.70 1.08 -9.40
N TRP A 118 -6.98 0.40 -10.51
CA TRP A 118 -7.82 -0.81 -10.51
C TRP A 118 -7.25 -1.94 -9.66
N VAL A 119 -5.92 -2.07 -9.63
CA VAL A 119 -5.22 -3.09 -8.86
C VAL A 119 -5.19 -2.71 -7.40
N TRP A 120 -4.66 -1.52 -7.08
CA TRP A 120 -4.50 -1.12 -5.69
C TRP A 120 -5.85 -0.97 -4.97
N ASP A 121 -6.85 -0.38 -5.61
CA ASP A 121 -8.18 -0.25 -5.00
C ASP A 121 -8.85 -1.61 -4.75
N GLY A 122 -8.53 -2.64 -5.55
CA GLY A 122 -9.02 -4.00 -5.36
C GLY A 122 -8.31 -4.74 -4.23
N ALA A 123 -7.00 -4.51 -4.07
CA ALA A 123 -6.16 -5.19 -3.09
C ALA A 123 -6.17 -4.54 -1.69
N ARG A 124 -6.29 -3.21 -1.62
CA ARG A 124 -5.90 -2.40 -0.45
C ARG A 124 -6.52 -2.84 0.88
N ALA A 125 -7.78 -3.25 0.90
CA ALA A 125 -8.45 -3.64 2.14
C ALA A 125 -7.86 -4.94 2.73
N LEU A 126 -7.69 -5.95 1.87
CA LEU A 126 -7.13 -7.25 2.23
C LEU A 126 -5.63 -7.14 2.54
N TRP A 127 -4.91 -6.34 1.75
CA TRP A 127 -3.48 -6.06 1.96
C TRP A 127 -3.19 -5.53 3.35
N ARG A 128 -3.98 -4.54 3.82
CA ARG A 128 -3.80 -3.95 5.15
C ARG A 128 -4.06 -4.93 6.29
N SER A 129 -4.78 -6.00 6.01
CA SER A 129 -5.12 -7.06 6.98
C SER A 129 -4.15 -8.25 6.91
N GLY A 130 -3.16 -8.21 6.01
CA GLY A 130 -2.17 -9.28 5.84
C GLY A 130 -2.62 -10.46 4.96
N HIS A 131 -3.79 -10.35 4.32
CA HIS A 131 -4.34 -11.39 3.43
C HIS A 131 -3.85 -11.20 2.00
N PHE A 132 -2.58 -11.47 1.75
CA PHE A 132 -1.90 -11.08 0.51
C PHE A 132 -2.38 -11.86 -0.72
N ARG A 133 -2.56 -13.18 -0.61
CA ARG A 133 -3.10 -14.04 -1.69
C ARG A 133 -4.51 -13.63 -2.10
N GLU A 134 -5.35 -13.33 -1.11
CA GLU A 134 -6.71 -12.84 -1.35
C GLU A 134 -6.69 -11.44 -1.97
N ALA A 135 -5.76 -10.57 -1.54
CA ALA A 135 -5.59 -9.23 -2.10
C ALA A 135 -5.23 -9.29 -3.61
N VAL A 136 -4.34 -10.20 -4.01
CA VAL A 136 -4.02 -10.44 -5.43
C VAL A 136 -5.26 -10.92 -6.19
N THR A 137 -5.99 -11.87 -5.62
CA THR A 137 -7.20 -12.41 -6.25
C THR A 137 -8.28 -11.34 -6.45
N ALA A 138 -8.46 -10.47 -5.44
CA ALA A 138 -9.38 -9.34 -5.51
C ALA A 138 -8.96 -8.31 -6.57
N ALA A 139 -7.66 -8.00 -6.67
CA ALA A 139 -7.14 -7.14 -7.71
C ALA A 139 -7.37 -7.73 -9.12
N ALA A 140 -7.09 -9.01 -9.32
CA ALA A 140 -7.31 -9.69 -10.60
C ALA A 140 -8.79 -9.64 -11.04
N ARG A 141 -9.72 -9.91 -10.10
CA ARG A 141 -11.16 -9.79 -10.34
C ARG A 141 -11.55 -8.36 -10.74
N LYS A 142 -10.99 -7.35 -10.07
CA LYS A 142 -11.24 -5.95 -10.39
C LYS A 142 -10.72 -5.57 -11.77
N VAL A 143 -9.50 -5.98 -12.14
CA VAL A 143 -8.95 -5.73 -13.49
C VAL A 143 -9.83 -6.37 -14.58
N ASN A 144 -10.31 -7.60 -14.37
CA ASN A 144 -11.24 -8.24 -15.29
C ASN A 144 -12.55 -7.43 -15.42
N ALA A 145 -13.17 -7.03 -14.31
CA ALA A 145 -14.42 -6.27 -14.31
C ALA A 145 -14.27 -4.91 -14.99
N GLU A 146 -13.17 -4.20 -14.75
CA GLU A 146 -12.92 -2.90 -15.39
C GLU A 146 -12.63 -3.04 -16.88
N THR A 147 -11.97 -4.14 -17.29
CA THR A 147 -11.81 -4.47 -18.71
C THR A 147 -13.18 -4.71 -19.36
N GLN A 148 -14.05 -5.52 -18.74
CA GLN A 148 -15.42 -5.76 -19.19
C GLN A 148 -16.23 -4.46 -19.32
N ASN A 149 -16.09 -3.55 -18.34
CA ASN A 149 -16.72 -2.23 -18.38
C ASN A 149 -16.20 -1.41 -19.56
N LYS A 150 -14.87 -1.37 -19.76
CA LYS A 150 -14.24 -0.60 -20.84
C LYS A 150 -14.68 -1.07 -22.23
N VAL A 151 -14.83 -2.38 -22.42
CA VAL A 151 -15.25 -2.96 -23.71
C VAL A 151 -16.76 -3.20 -23.82
N ALA A 152 -17.54 -2.75 -22.82
CA ALA A 152 -18.99 -2.94 -22.73
C ALA A 152 -19.44 -4.40 -22.97
N ARG A 153 -18.66 -5.37 -22.48
CA ARG A 153 -18.93 -6.81 -22.63
C ARG A 153 -18.86 -7.52 -21.30
N ARG A 154 -19.88 -8.32 -21.01
CA ARG A 154 -19.99 -9.13 -19.77
C ARG A 154 -20.20 -10.62 -20.01
N ASP A 155 -20.29 -11.02 -21.28
CA ASP A 155 -20.52 -12.39 -21.72
C ASP A 155 -19.26 -13.28 -21.66
N VAL A 156 -18.08 -12.68 -21.63
CA VAL A 156 -16.78 -13.37 -21.49
C VAL A 156 -15.94 -12.74 -20.40
N SER A 157 -15.07 -13.54 -19.78
CA SER A 157 -14.18 -13.11 -18.70
C SER A 157 -12.79 -13.71 -18.85
N GLU A 158 -11.83 -13.13 -18.13
CA GLU A 158 -10.49 -13.66 -17.92
C GLU A 158 -9.80 -13.98 -19.25
N THR A 159 -9.13 -15.12 -19.38
CA THR A 159 -8.37 -15.50 -20.58
C THR A 159 -9.17 -15.30 -21.88
N ALA A 160 -10.43 -15.72 -21.93
CA ALA A 160 -11.27 -15.58 -23.12
C ALA A 160 -11.58 -14.12 -23.46
N LEU A 161 -11.80 -13.26 -22.45
CA LEU A 161 -11.97 -11.83 -22.65
C LEU A 161 -10.69 -11.22 -23.24
N PHE A 162 -9.53 -11.48 -22.62
CA PHE A 162 -8.27 -10.87 -23.05
C PHE A 162 -7.80 -11.35 -24.43
N GLN A 163 -8.01 -12.63 -24.76
CA GLN A 163 -7.80 -13.15 -26.11
C GLN A 163 -8.71 -12.47 -27.14
N SER A 164 -9.96 -12.18 -26.77
CA SER A 164 -10.89 -11.50 -27.66
C SER A 164 -10.54 -10.02 -27.85
N VAL A 165 -10.27 -9.28 -26.78
CA VAL A 165 -10.07 -7.82 -26.86
C VAL A 165 -8.72 -7.44 -27.44
N PHE A 166 -7.66 -8.22 -27.21
CA PHE A 166 -6.34 -7.99 -27.83
C PHE A 166 -6.15 -8.73 -29.16
N SER A 167 -7.22 -9.32 -29.72
CA SER A 167 -7.12 -9.91 -31.05
C SER A 167 -6.75 -8.86 -32.10
N LYS A 168 -5.97 -9.29 -33.09
CA LYS A 168 -5.57 -8.47 -34.24
C LYS A 168 -6.68 -8.40 -35.30
N ASP A 169 -7.69 -9.26 -35.19
CA ASP A 169 -8.81 -9.26 -36.12
C ASP A 169 -9.58 -7.93 -36.04
N ALA A 170 -10.28 -7.59 -37.12
CA ALA A 170 -11.21 -6.46 -37.12
C ALA A 170 -12.24 -6.59 -35.99
N ALA A 171 -12.63 -5.44 -35.44
CA ALA A 171 -13.72 -5.36 -34.48
C ALA A 171 -15.03 -5.85 -35.13
N LYS A 172 -15.84 -6.57 -34.35
CA LYS A 172 -17.14 -7.10 -34.81
C LYS A 172 -18.25 -6.56 -33.90
N PRO A 173 -19.51 -6.51 -34.36
CA PRO A 173 -20.62 -6.11 -33.50
C PRO A 173 -20.65 -6.93 -32.21
N GLY A 174 -20.68 -6.25 -31.06
CA GLY A 174 -20.62 -6.90 -29.74
C GLY A 174 -19.26 -7.51 -29.37
N GLN A 175 -18.21 -7.32 -30.18
CA GLN A 175 -16.84 -7.76 -29.92
C GLN A 175 -15.83 -6.67 -30.31
N PRO A 176 -15.77 -5.55 -29.57
CA PRO A 176 -14.75 -4.53 -29.81
C PRO A 176 -13.35 -5.06 -29.51
N ARG A 177 -12.34 -4.29 -29.95
CA ARG A 177 -10.92 -4.55 -29.75
C ARG A 177 -10.28 -3.42 -28.96
N LEU A 178 -9.23 -3.76 -28.24
CA LEU A 178 -8.34 -2.82 -27.58
C LEU A 178 -7.06 -2.72 -28.40
N ARG A 179 -6.78 -1.52 -28.91
CA ARG A 179 -5.59 -1.22 -29.71
C ARG A 179 -4.54 -0.53 -28.84
N LEU A 180 -3.41 -1.20 -28.61
CA LEU A 180 -2.28 -0.66 -27.83
C LEU A 180 -1.44 0.34 -28.62
N MET A 181 -1.52 0.26 -29.94
CA MET A 181 -0.98 1.24 -30.88
C MET A 181 -1.86 1.25 -32.13
N ALA A 182 -1.75 2.30 -32.94
CA ALA A 182 -2.45 2.37 -34.22
C ALA A 182 -2.08 1.19 -35.11
N ASP A 183 -3.05 0.67 -35.85
CA ASP A 183 -2.79 -0.37 -36.85
C ASP A 183 -2.11 0.26 -38.07
N ASP A 184 -0.79 0.07 -38.15
CA ASP A 184 0.08 0.49 -39.24
C ASP A 184 0.50 -0.69 -40.11
N GLY A 185 -0.07 -1.88 -39.89
CA GLY A 185 0.30 -3.12 -40.57
C GLY A 185 1.67 -3.70 -40.17
N SER A 186 2.38 -3.09 -39.20
CA SER A 186 3.74 -3.47 -38.83
C SER A 186 3.80 -4.76 -37.99
N ASP A 187 4.98 -5.38 -37.97
CA ASP A 187 5.25 -6.48 -37.06
C ASP A 187 5.29 -6.04 -35.59
N THR A 188 5.56 -4.76 -35.31
CA THR A 188 5.47 -4.19 -33.96
C THR A 188 4.01 -4.19 -33.49
N PHE A 189 3.07 -3.73 -34.32
CA PHE A 189 1.63 -3.83 -34.01
C PHE A 189 1.24 -5.28 -33.66
N ARG A 190 1.64 -6.23 -34.50
CA ARG A 190 1.31 -7.65 -34.29
C ARG A 190 1.93 -8.19 -33.00
N SER A 191 3.18 -7.83 -32.71
CA SER A 191 3.94 -8.32 -31.56
C SER A 191 3.43 -7.77 -30.24
N VAL A 192 3.12 -6.46 -30.18
CA VAL A 192 2.59 -5.81 -28.97
C VAL A 192 1.25 -6.42 -28.57
N HIS A 193 0.32 -6.59 -29.51
CA HIS A 193 -0.99 -7.19 -29.22
C HIS A 193 -0.90 -8.68 -28.86
N ARG A 194 -0.04 -9.44 -29.54
CA ARG A 194 0.23 -10.84 -29.19
C ARG A 194 0.82 -10.95 -27.78
N GLY A 195 1.81 -10.11 -27.46
CA GLY A 195 2.46 -10.08 -26.15
C GLY A 195 1.47 -9.74 -25.04
N ALA A 196 0.63 -8.72 -25.23
CA ALA A 196 -0.40 -8.36 -24.26
C ALA A 196 -1.42 -9.48 -24.02
N MET A 197 -1.83 -10.17 -25.08
CA MET A 197 -2.70 -11.34 -24.99
C MET A 197 -2.05 -12.48 -24.19
N SER A 198 -0.83 -12.87 -24.54
CA SER A 198 -0.12 -13.96 -23.83
C SER A 198 0.20 -13.60 -22.38
N PHE A 199 0.53 -12.34 -22.10
CA PHE A 199 0.76 -11.87 -20.73
C PHE A 199 -0.52 -11.91 -19.89
N ALA A 200 -1.65 -11.49 -20.47
CA ALA A 200 -2.94 -11.58 -19.78
C ALA A 200 -3.31 -13.05 -19.47
N GLU A 201 -3.12 -13.94 -20.43
CA GLU A 201 -3.31 -15.39 -20.22
C GLU A 201 -2.42 -15.91 -19.09
N GLY A 202 -1.12 -15.54 -19.08
CA GLY A 202 -0.20 -15.88 -17.99
C GLY A 202 -0.65 -15.35 -16.62
N CYS A 203 -1.15 -14.11 -16.56
CA CYS A 203 -1.66 -13.52 -15.32
C CYS A 203 -2.89 -14.29 -14.79
N PHE A 204 -3.85 -14.61 -15.64
CA PHE A 204 -5.07 -15.29 -15.17
C PHE A 204 -4.83 -16.79 -14.93
N ALA A 205 -4.20 -17.49 -15.86
CA ALA A 205 -3.96 -18.92 -15.76
C ALA A 205 -2.86 -19.28 -14.74
N GLY A 206 -1.79 -18.49 -14.67
CA GLY A 206 -0.62 -18.79 -13.82
C GLY A 206 -0.64 -18.15 -12.44
N ILE A 207 -1.43 -17.09 -12.22
CA ILE A 207 -1.47 -16.38 -10.92
C ILE A 207 -2.86 -16.49 -10.29
N ARG A 208 -3.89 -15.96 -10.96
CA ARG A 208 -5.24 -15.90 -10.37
C ARG A 208 -5.84 -17.29 -10.13
N ASN A 209 -5.68 -18.21 -11.08
CA ASN A 209 -6.31 -19.53 -11.00
C ASN A 209 -5.74 -20.38 -9.84
N PRO A 210 -4.41 -20.54 -9.68
CA PRO A 210 -3.85 -21.22 -8.51
C PRO A 210 -4.32 -20.60 -7.19
N ASN A 211 -4.34 -19.26 -7.09
CA ASN A 211 -4.81 -18.56 -5.90
C ASN A 211 -6.30 -18.80 -5.58
N SER A 212 -7.11 -19.26 -6.54
CA SER A 212 -8.56 -19.46 -6.38
C SER A 212 -9.01 -20.92 -6.31
N HIS A 213 -8.19 -21.86 -6.78
CA HIS A 213 -8.58 -23.27 -6.96
C HIS A 213 -7.84 -24.25 -6.04
N GLU A 214 -6.69 -23.86 -5.50
CA GLU A 214 -5.93 -24.73 -4.59
C GLU A 214 -6.30 -24.41 -3.14
N ASP A 215 -7.13 -25.27 -2.55
CA ASP A 215 -7.51 -25.17 -1.14
C ASP A 215 -6.32 -25.49 -0.22
N GLY A 216 -6.15 -24.68 0.83
CA GLY A 216 -5.13 -24.93 1.86
C GLY A 216 -3.71 -24.51 1.51
N LEU A 217 -3.51 -23.73 0.44
CA LEU A 217 -2.22 -23.09 0.18
C LEU A 217 -1.82 -22.16 1.33
N PRO A 218 -0.52 -22.10 1.69
CA PRO A 218 -0.05 -21.13 2.66
C PRO A 218 -0.28 -19.70 2.15
N GLU A 219 -0.38 -18.74 3.08
CA GLU A 219 -0.41 -17.32 2.72
C GLU A 219 0.83 -16.93 1.91
N LEU A 220 0.68 -16.06 0.91
CA LEU A 220 1.80 -15.60 0.12
C LEU A 220 2.71 -14.69 0.96
N PRO A 221 4.04 -14.82 0.83
CA PRO A 221 4.95 -13.78 1.29
C PRO A 221 4.61 -12.43 0.62
N GLU A 222 4.78 -11.33 1.37
CA GLU A 222 4.42 -9.99 0.89
C GLU A 222 5.12 -9.62 -0.43
N TYR A 223 6.39 -9.99 -0.61
CA TYR A 223 7.15 -9.67 -1.81
C TYR A 223 6.61 -10.40 -3.06
N GLU A 224 6.27 -11.68 -2.95
CA GLU A 224 5.67 -12.44 -4.08
C GLU A 224 4.29 -11.89 -4.44
N ALA A 225 3.51 -11.49 -3.43
CA ALA A 225 2.24 -10.84 -3.67
C ALA A 225 2.39 -9.48 -4.35
N LEU A 226 3.44 -8.70 -4.00
CA LEU A 226 3.76 -7.44 -4.68
C LEU A 226 4.12 -7.68 -6.16
N GLU A 227 4.91 -8.71 -6.46
CA GLU A 227 5.24 -9.11 -7.83
C GLU A 227 3.98 -9.45 -8.64
N GLN A 228 3.08 -10.24 -8.05
CA GLN A 228 1.81 -10.60 -8.67
C GLN A 228 0.90 -9.38 -8.90
N LEU A 229 0.80 -8.47 -7.93
CA LEU A 229 0.07 -7.20 -8.11
C LEU A 229 0.73 -6.32 -9.18
N ALA A 230 2.05 -6.29 -9.26
CA ALA A 230 2.77 -5.54 -10.29
C ALA A 230 2.46 -6.07 -11.70
N ALA A 231 2.36 -7.40 -11.87
CA ALA A 231 1.95 -8.01 -13.13
C ALA A 231 0.54 -7.55 -13.55
N PHE A 232 -0.44 -7.63 -12.65
CA PHE A 232 -1.78 -7.09 -12.92
C PHE A 232 -1.78 -5.58 -13.14
N SER A 233 -0.86 -4.84 -12.51
CA SER A 233 -0.73 -3.39 -12.72
C SER A 233 -0.23 -3.04 -14.10
N VAL A 234 0.65 -3.86 -14.69
CA VAL A 234 1.08 -3.70 -16.09
C VAL A 234 -0.09 -3.97 -17.02
N LEU A 235 -0.80 -5.09 -16.83
CA LEU A 235 -1.96 -5.45 -17.65
C LEU A 235 -3.06 -4.38 -17.58
N ALA A 236 -3.41 -3.93 -16.38
CA ALA A 236 -4.42 -2.89 -16.18
C ALA A 236 -4.05 -1.59 -16.91
N ARG A 237 -2.77 -1.21 -16.90
CA ARG A 237 -2.28 -0.02 -17.62
C ARG A 237 -2.44 -0.17 -19.13
N TRP A 238 -2.09 -1.32 -19.69
CA TRP A 238 -2.29 -1.61 -21.12
C TRP A 238 -3.76 -1.55 -21.51
N VAL A 239 -4.64 -2.11 -20.68
CA VAL A 239 -6.09 -2.03 -20.90
C VAL A 239 -6.56 -0.59 -20.82
N ASP A 240 -6.24 0.16 -19.75
CA ASP A 240 -6.75 1.52 -19.52
C ASP A 240 -6.23 2.50 -20.59
N SER A 241 -4.99 2.32 -21.09
CA SER A 241 -4.42 3.18 -22.14
C SER A 241 -4.83 2.82 -23.56
N ALA A 242 -5.26 1.58 -23.83
CA ALA A 242 -5.59 1.14 -25.18
C ALA A 242 -6.78 1.92 -25.77
N ALA A 243 -6.72 2.23 -27.07
CA ALA A 243 -7.85 2.79 -27.79
C ALA A 243 -8.92 1.72 -28.00
N LEU A 244 -10.18 2.09 -27.80
CA LEU A 244 -11.31 1.21 -28.08
C LEU A 244 -11.63 1.29 -29.58
N ASP A 245 -11.53 0.15 -30.25
CA ASP A 245 -11.90 -0.05 -31.65
C ASP A 245 -13.22 -0.83 -31.67
N ALA A 246 -14.31 -0.14 -32.05
CA ALA A 246 -15.65 -0.68 -32.14
C ALA A 246 -16.22 -0.35 -33.55
N PRO A 247 -16.96 -1.28 -34.17
CA PRO A 247 -17.56 -1.07 -35.48
C PRO A 247 -18.72 -0.07 -35.46
#